data_AF-A0A3D5Y776-F1
#
_entry.id   AF-A0A3D5Y776-F1
#
_cell.length_a   1.000
_cell.length_b   1.000
_cell.length_c   1.000
_cell.angle_alpha   90.00
_cell.angle_beta   90.00
_cell.angle_gamma   90.00
#
_symmetry.space_group_name_H-M   'P 1'
#
loop_
_entity.id
_entity.type
_entity.pdbx_description
1 polymer ?
#
loop_
_entity_poly.entity_id
_entity_poly.type
_entity_poly.pdbx_seq_one_letter_code
_entity_poly.pdbx_strand_id
1 'polypeptide(L)'
;MNFHFHKLRFPAVFLKTTLPLTHLSASEGNVNGRTRIAGLTVENGLLDLINNEILPGSGIDQAAFWAGFSSIVDDLSGQNRTLLARRQELEQAINNWHLARRGQDHDPAAYRDFLYEIGYLVEEGPDFAVSTGNVDPEITAIAGPQLVVPVSNARYALNAANARWGSLYDALYGTDVIDEQDGAARGPSYNPVRGRRVVAYTVAFLDQVVPLAGISHGTVTGYTVAEDAFVAGGEDGNSHPLADPAQFAGYRGSAGTPQALLLRNHSLHIEIVIDPAHPVGAESAASVCDVILESAITVIQDCEDSV
;
A
#
# COMPACT_ATOMS: atom_id res chain seq x y z
N MET A 1 -30.06 18.91 6.09
CA MET A 1 -29.43 19.91 5.19
C MET A 1 -28.57 19.11 4.22
N ASN A 2 -28.88 19.16 2.91
CA ASN A 2 -28.25 18.30 1.90
C ASN A 2 -26.77 18.64 1.71
N PHE A 3 -25.86 17.72 2.02
CA PHE A 3 -24.43 17.88 1.73
C PHE A 3 -24.17 17.74 0.23
N HIS A 4 -23.88 18.86 -0.42
CA HIS A 4 -23.33 18.91 -1.78
C HIS A 4 -21.81 18.79 -1.69
N PHE A 5 -21.26 17.64 -2.06
CA PHE A 5 -19.83 17.49 -2.31
C PHE A 5 -19.44 18.31 -3.54
N HIS A 6 -18.67 19.38 -3.33
CA HIS A 6 -18.03 20.12 -4.42
C HIS A 6 -16.95 19.25 -5.06
N LYS A 7 -17.19 18.84 -6.32
CA LYS A 7 -16.17 18.26 -7.19
C LYS A 7 -15.11 19.33 -7.49
N LEU A 8 -13.93 19.20 -6.91
CA LEU A 8 -12.72 19.90 -7.38
C LEU A 8 -12.37 19.35 -8.77
N ARG A 9 -12.66 20.14 -9.81
CA ARG A 9 -12.17 19.90 -11.17
C ARG A 9 -10.75 20.43 -11.27
N PHE A 10 -9.77 19.54 -11.35
CA PHE A 10 -8.45 19.89 -11.88
C PHE A 10 -8.54 19.98 -13.41
N PRO A 11 -8.13 21.09 -14.05
CA PRO A 11 -8.06 21.16 -15.50
C PRO A 11 -6.84 20.35 -15.96
N ALA A 12 -7.09 19.15 -16.47
CA ALA A 12 -6.11 18.42 -17.26
C ALA A 12 -5.90 19.16 -18.59
N VAL A 13 -4.89 20.03 -18.64
CA VAL A 13 -4.41 20.62 -19.89
C VAL A 13 -3.52 19.57 -20.56
N PHE A 14 -4.14 18.59 -21.22
CA PHE A 14 -3.44 17.77 -22.20
C PHE A 14 -3.29 18.60 -23.48
N LEU A 15 -2.12 19.21 -23.67
CA LEU A 15 -1.71 19.70 -24.98
C LEU A 15 -1.59 18.48 -25.91
N LYS A 16 -2.60 18.29 -26.77
CA LYS A 16 -2.48 17.45 -27.96
C LYS A 16 -1.48 18.10 -28.91
N THR A 17 -0.21 17.75 -28.78
CA THR A 17 0.75 17.90 -29.87
C THR A 17 0.78 16.59 -30.65
N THR A 18 0.01 16.57 -31.73
CA THR A 18 0.09 15.55 -32.77
C THR A 18 1.47 15.65 -33.42
N LEU A 19 2.40 14.75 -33.08
CA LEU A 19 3.64 14.59 -33.83
C LEU A 19 3.39 13.59 -34.97
N PRO A 20 3.92 13.85 -36.18
CA PRO A 20 3.61 13.06 -37.35
C PRO A 20 4.25 11.66 -37.28
N LEU A 21 3.48 10.66 -37.70
CA LEU A 21 3.94 9.30 -37.98
C LEU A 21 5.12 9.34 -38.95
N THR A 22 6.34 9.19 -38.44
CA THR A 22 7.50 8.91 -39.28
C THR A 22 7.49 7.44 -39.65
N HIS A 23 7.34 7.21 -40.95
CA HIS A 23 7.37 5.93 -41.65
C HIS A 23 8.46 4.97 -41.14
N LEU A 24 8.02 3.85 -40.57
CA LEU A 24 8.74 2.58 -40.66
C LEU A 24 8.08 1.75 -41.78
N SER A 25 8.93 1.20 -42.64
CA SER A 25 8.56 0.43 -43.82
C SER A 25 7.62 -0.73 -43.47
N ALA A 26 6.41 -0.67 -43.99
CA ALA A 26 5.47 -1.78 -44.00
C ALA A 26 5.99 -2.90 -44.92
N SER A 27 6.30 -4.06 -44.34
CA SER A 27 5.94 -5.35 -44.94
C SER A 27 6.18 -6.50 -43.95
N GLU A 28 5.13 -6.88 -43.23
CA GLU A 28 4.71 -8.29 -43.06
C GLU A 28 3.30 -8.28 -42.45
N GLY A 29 2.38 -9.00 -43.09
CA GLY A 29 0.94 -8.70 -43.11
C GLY A 29 0.20 -8.66 -41.77
N ASN A 30 -0.77 -7.74 -41.69
CA ASN A 30 -1.83 -7.75 -40.70
C ASN A 30 -2.73 -8.96 -40.97
N VAL A 31 -2.72 -9.94 -40.07
CA VAL A 31 -3.59 -11.13 -40.14
C VAL A 31 -4.38 -11.19 -38.83
N ASN A 32 -5.70 -10.99 -38.91
CA ASN A 32 -6.65 -11.13 -37.80
C ASN A 32 -6.29 -10.34 -36.53
N GLY A 33 -6.03 -9.03 -36.65
CA GLY A 33 -5.78 -8.16 -35.49
C GLY A 33 -4.42 -8.40 -34.82
N ARG A 34 -3.47 -8.98 -35.56
CA ARG A 34 -2.10 -9.19 -35.11
C ARG A 34 -1.10 -8.71 -36.15
N THR A 35 0.05 -8.27 -35.67
CA THR A 35 1.17 -7.77 -36.48
C THR A 35 2.43 -8.55 -36.16
N ARG A 36 3.19 -8.88 -37.22
CA ARG A 36 4.49 -9.52 -37.06
C ARG A 36 5.58 -8.48 -36.84
N ILE A 37 6.34 -8.64 -35.76
CA ILE A 37 7.44 -7.73 -35.40
C ILE A 37 8.55 -8.51 -34.68
N ALA A 38 9.80 -8.30 -35.13
CA ALA A 38 10.98 -8.95 -34.56
C ALA A 38 10.88 -10.50 -34.41
N GLY A 39 10.12 -11.17 -35.28
CA GLY A 39 9.89 -12.62 -35.21
C GLY A 39 8.67 -13.05 -34.39
N LEU A 40 8.08 -12.15 -33.60
CA LEU A 40 6.86 -12.37 -32.83
C LEU A 40 5.61 -12.05 -33.64
N THR A 41 4.48 -12.65 -33.27
CA THR A 41 3.14 -12.24 -33.74
C THR A 41 2.37 -11.64 -32.58
N VAL A 42 2.22 -10.32 -32.56
CA VAL A 42 1.70 -9.55 -31.42
C VAL A 42 0.28 -9.05 -31.72
N GLU A 43 -0.61 -9.08 -30.73
CA GLU A 43 -1.95 -8.49 -30.84
C GLU A 43 -1.87 -6.97 -30.98
N ASN A 44 -2.67 -6.39 -31.88
CA ASN A 44 -2.52 -5.00 -32.30
C ASN A 44 -2.80 -4.01 -31.16
N GLY A 45 -3.79 -4.28 -30.28
CA GLY A 45 -4.05 -3.46 -29.11
C GLY A 45 -2.85 -3.40 -28.15
N LEU A 46 -2.21 -4.54 -27.87
CA LEU A 46 -0.98 -4.58 -27.06
C LEU A 46 0.19 -3.86 -27.76
N LEU A 47 0.34 -4.06 -29.07
CA LEU A 47 1.37 -3.39 -29.86
C LEU A 47 1.21 -1.86 -29.80
N ASP A 48 -0.02 -1.38 -29.99
CA ASP A 48 -0.35 0.04 -29.96
C ASP A 48 -0.16 0.64 -28.57
N LEU A 49 -0.59 -0.06 -27.51
CA LEU A 49 -0.38 0.35 -26.12
C LEU A 49 1.12 0.54 -25.82
N ILE A 50 1.94 -0.44 -26.18
CA ILE A 50 3.37 -0.40 -25.92
C ILE A 50 4.03 0.75 -26.69
N ASN A 51 3.76 0.86 -27.98
CA ASN A 51 4.44 1.83 -28.84
C ASN A 51 3.99 3.28 -28.59
N ASN A 52 2.70 3.49 -28.30
CA ASN A 52 2.11 4.82 -28.27
C ASN A 52 1.91 5.36 -26.85
N GLU A 53 1.86 4.50 -25.83
CA GLU A 53 1.56 4.93 -24.45
C GLU A 53 2.67 4.59 -23.45
N ILE A 54 3.35 3.43 -23.59
CA ILE A 54 4.35 2.97 -22.59
C ILE A 54 5.78 3.41 -22.96
N LEU A 55 6.23 3.17 -24.19
CA LEU A 55 7.60 3.50 -24.61
C LEU A 55 7.90 5.00 -24.66
N PRO A 56 6.97 5.89 -25.09
CA PRO A 56 7.26 7.31 -25.15
C PRO A 56 7.67 7.88 -23.77
N GLY A 57 8.83 8.54 -23.71
CA GLY A 57 9.38 9.11 -22.48
C GLY A 57 10.24 8.15 -21.63
N SER A 58 10.27 6.85 -21.95
CA SER A 58 11.13 5.88 -21.26
C SER A 58 12.61 5.98 -21.64
N GLY A 59 12.92 6.57 -22.80
CA GLY A 59 14.27 6.62 -23.37
C GLY A 59 14.70 5.35 -24.14
N ILE A 60 13.80 4.38 -24.31
CA ILE A 60 14.05 3.12 -25.02
C ILE A 60 13.55 3.24 -26.47
N ASP A 61 14.40 2.86 -27.43
CA ASP A 61 14.00 2.77 -28.85
C ASP A 61 13.04 1.59 -29.07
N GLN A 62 12.01 1.83 -29.89
CA GLN A 62 10.96 0.84 -30.14
C GLN A 62 11.48 -0.42 -30.84
N ALA A 63 12.35 -0.28 -31.85
CA ALA A 63 12.91 -1.44 -32.55
C ALA A 63 13.82 -2.25 -31.63
N ALA A 64 14.63 -1.57 -30.81
CA ALA A 64 15.45 -2.20 -29.78
C ALA A 64 14.62 -2.94 -28.72
N PHE A 65 13.50 -2.36 -28.27
CA PHE A 65 12.58 -3.01 -27.33
C PHE A 65 12.04 -4.34 -27.88
N TRP A 66 11.46 -4.33 -29.08
CA TRP A 66 10.84 -5.54 -29.65
C TRP A 66 11.85 -6.63 -29.99
N ALA A 67 13.03 -6.24 -30.50
CA ALA A 67 14.12 -7.18 -30.72
C ALA A 67 14.62 -7.81 -29.41
N GLY A 68 14.81 -7.00 -28.37
CA GLY A 68 15.20 -7.48 -27.04
C GLY A 68 14.16 -8.40 -26.41
N PHE A 69 12.88 -8.01 -26.48
CA PHE A 69 11.78 -8.83 -25.96
C PHE A 69 11.69 -10.17 -26.68
N SER A 70 11.80 -10.20 -28.01
CA SER A 70 11.81 -11.48 -28.76
C SER A 70 12.97 -12.38 -28.34
N SER A 71 14.18 -11.82 -28.19
CA SER A 71 15.34 -12.60 -27.75
C SER A 71 15.11 -13.23 -26.38
N ILE A 72 14.58 -12.46 -25.42
CA ILE A 72 14.27 -12.97 -24.08
C ILE A 72 13.23 -14.09 -24.13
N VAL A 73 12.17 -13.93 -24.93
CA VAL A 73 11.15 -14.96 -25.12
C VAL A 73 11.77 -16.23 -25.69
N ASP A 74 12.59 -16.13 -26.74
CA ASP A 74 13.23 -17.27 -27.39
C ASP A 74 14.19 -18.00 -26.42
N ASP A 75 15.02 -17.25 -25.68
CA ASP A 75 16.03 -17.79 -24.77
C ASP A 75 15.41 -18.49 -23.54
N LEU A 76 14.33 -17.93 -22.98
CA LEU A 76 13.78 -18.37 -21.70
C LEU A 76 12.56 -19.29 -21.82
N SER A 77 11.84 -19.30 -22.94
CA SER A 77 10.62 -20.13 -23.09
C SER A 77 10.89 -21.63 -22.98
N GLY A 78 12.02 -22.11 -23.50
CA GLY A 78 12.42 -23.52 -23.38
C GLY A 78 12.67 -23.94 -21.93
N GLN A 79 13.36 -23.08 -21.18
CA GLN A 79 13.64 -23.30 -19.75
C GLN A 79 12.34 -23.26 -18.93
N ASN A 80 11.45 -22.30 -19.18
CA ASN A 80 10.16 -22.20 -18.49
C ASN A 80 9.32 -23.48 -18.68
N ARG A 81 9.20 -23.99 -19.92
CA ARG A 81 8.52 -25.28 -20.19
C ARG A 81 9.16 -26.45 -19.45
N THR A 82 10.48 -26.48 -19.36
CA THR A 82 11.22 -27.52 -18.63
C THR A 82 10.91 -27.47 -17.12
N LEU A 83 10.86 -26.28 -16.53
CA LEU A 83 10.49 -26.10 -15.13
C LEU A 83 9.04 -26.56 -14.85
N LEU A 84 8.10 -26.28 -15.76
CA LEU A 84 6.72 -26.75 -15.64
C LEU A 84 6.60 -28.28 -15.74
N ALA A 85 7.30 -28.90 -16.70
CA ALA A 85 7.37 -30.36 -16.82
C ALA A 85 7.96 -30.98 -15.54
N ARG A 86 9.02 -30.37 -14.98
CA ARG A 86 9.62 -30.81 -13.73
C ARG A 86 8.65 -30.79 -12.54
N ARG A 87 7.79 -29.77 -12.44
CA ARG A 87 6.71 -29.74 -11.43
C ARG A 87 5.75 -30.92 -11.58
N GLN A 88 5.35 -31.24 -12.81
CA GLN A 88 4.45 -32.37 -13.10
C GLN A 88 5.09 -33.73 -12.78
N GLU A 89 6.37 -33.91 -13.11
CA GLU A 89 7.12 -35.12 -12.77
C GLU A 89 7.18 -35.36 -11.25
N LEU A 90 7.52 -34.32 -10.50
CA LEU A 90 7.58 -34.37 -9.03
C LEU A 90 6.22 -34.71 -8.43
N GLU A 91 5.17 -34.04 -8.87
CA GLU A 91 3.79 -34.28 -8.44
C GLU A 91 3.36 -35.73 -8.76
N GLN A 92 3.66 -36.23 -9.96
CA GLN A 92 3.33 -37.61 -10.33
C GLN A 92 4.08 -38.63 -9.48
N ALA A 93 5.36 -38.39 -9.17
CA ALA A 93 6.13 -39.26 -8.30
C ALA A 93 5.54 -39.31 -6.89
N ILE A 94 5.18 -38.15 -6.32
CA ILE A 94 4.54 -38.05 -5.00
C ILE A 94 3.20 -38.79 -4.99
N ASN A 95 2.36 -38.57 -6.01
CA ASN A 95 1.09 -39.27 -6.17
C ASN A 95 1.28 -40.80 -6.21
N ASN A 96 2.25 -41.28 -7.00
CA ASN A 96 2.56 -42.71 -7.09
C ASN A 96 3.06 -43.28 -5.77
N TRP A 97 3.87 -42.53 -5.01
CA TRP A 97 4.37 -42.98 -3.70
C TRP A 97 3.23 -43.24 -2.71
N HIS A 98 2.24 -42.34 -2.66
CA HIS A 98 1.07 -42.48 -1.80
C HIS A 98 0.13 -43.60 -2.28
N LEU A 99 -0.11 -43.73 -3.59
CA LEU A 99 -0.94 -44.80 -4.15
C LEU A 99 -0.37 -46.19 -3.84
N ALA A 100 0.95 -46.36 -3.96
CA ALA A 100 1.63 -47.63 -3.69
C ALA A 100 1.57 -48.05 -2.20
N ARG A 101 1.32 -47.09 -1.28
CA ARG A 101 1.27 -47.31 0.18
C ARG A 101 -0.14 -47.14 0.75
N ARG A 102 -1.16 -47.19 -0.09
CA ARG A 102 -2.55 -47.03 0.34
C ARG A 102 -2.92 -48.05 1.42
N GLY A 103 -3.50 -47.57 2.52
CA GLY A 103 -3.94 -48.40 3.64
C GLY A 103 -2.84 -48.76 4.64
N GLN A 104 -1.61 -48.28 4.42
CA GLN A 104 -0.53 -48.33 5.40
C GLN A 104 -0.52 -47.03 6.21
N ASP A 105 -0.03 -47.10 7.44
CA ASP A 105 0.26 -45.89 8.22
C ASP A 105 1.38 -45.08 7.52
N HIS A 106 1.30 -43.75 7.62
CA HIS A 106 2.31 -42.87 7.03
C HIS A 106 3.62 -42.96 7.83
N ASP A 107 4.72 -43.29 7.16
CA ASP A 107 6.08 -43.25 7.70
C ASP A 107 6.77 -41.93 7.27
N PRO A 108 6.96 -40.97 8.19
CA PRO A 108 7.57 -39.68 7.85
C PRO A 108 9.04 -39.78 7.47
N ALA A 109 9.79 -40.74 8.01
CA ALA A 109 11.21 -40.90 7.71
C ALA A 109 11.37 -41.42 6.27
N ALA A 110 10.62 -42.47 5.91
CA ALA A 110 10.62 -43.00 4.55
C ALA A 110 10.09 -41.99 3.52
N TYR A 111 9.12 -41.14 3.88
CA TYR A 111 8.63 -40.09 2.99
C TYR A 111 9.67 -38.99 2.77
N ARG A 112 10.33 -38.53 3.83
CA ARG A 112 11.43 -37.56 3.73
C ARG A 112 12.54 -38.07 2.82
N ASP A 113 13.00 -39.31 3.02
CA ASP A 113 14.06 -39.91 2.21
C ASP A 113 13.65 -40.00 0.73
N PHE A 114 12.41 -40.37 0.45
CA PHE A 114 11.85 -40.35 -0.89
C PHE A 114 11.85 -38.94 -1.53
N LEU A 115 11.50 -37.90 -0.77
CA LEU A 115 11.51 -36.53 -1.29
C LEU A 115 12.93 -36.04 -1.65
N TYR A 116 13.96 -36.48 -0.92
CA TYR A 116 15.36 -36.26 -1.33
C TYR A 116 15.72 -37.08 -2.57
N GLU A 117 15.30 -38.36 -2.63
CA GLU A 117 15.57 -39.25 -3.75
C GLU A 117 15.05 -38.68 -5.08
N ILE A 118 13.82 -38.13 -5.09
CA ILE A 118 13.26 -37.52 -6.30
C ILE A 118 13.77 -36.10 -6.55
N GLY A 119 14.62 -35.54 -5.68
CA GLY A 119 15.14 -34.17 -5.77
C GLY A 119 14.09 -33.09 -5.54
N TYR A 120 13.07 -33.38 -4.72
CA TYR A 120 12.10 -32.39 -4.23
C TYR A 120 12.70 -31.61 -3.06
N LEU A 121 13.23 -32.34 -2.07
CA LEU A 121 14.08 -31.76 -1.04
C LEU A 121 15.53 -31.74 -1.54
N VAL A 122 16.23 -30.66 -1.22
CA VAL A 122 17.65 -30.48 -1.51
C VAL A 122 18.40 -30.25 -0.21
N GLU A 123 19.71 -30.50 -0.23
CA GLU A 123 20.57 -30.20 0.91
C GLU A 123 20.58 -28.69 1.19
N GLU A 124 20.54 -28.35 2.47
CA GLU A 124 20.64 -26.95 2.91
C GLU A 124 22.04 -26.42 2.56
N GLY A 125 22.08 -25.24 1.95
CA GLY A 125 23.33 -24.54 1.65
C GLY A 125 23.96 -23.95 2.93
N PRO A 126 25.22 -23.52 2.87
CA PRO A 126 25.83 -22.80 3.99
C PRO A 126 25.12 -21.47 4.26
N ASP A 127 25.20 -21.00 5.50
CA ASP A 127 24.73 -19.66 5.89
C ASP A 127 25.30 -18.58 4.96
N PHE A 128 24.44 -17.64 4.55
CA PHE A 128 24.83 -16.47 3.77
C PHE A 128 23.98 -15.25 4.14
N ALA A 129 24.44 -14.06 3.75
CA ALA A 129 23.67 -12.82 3.86
C ALA A 129 23.25 -12.35 2.46
N VAL A 130 22.02 -11.86 2.33
CA VAL A 130 21.54 -11.24 1.08
C VAL A 130 22.31 -9.94 0.82
N SER A 131 22.60 -9.63 -0.45
CA SER A 131 23.40 -8.46 -0.86
C SER A 131 22.59 -7.38 -1.58
N THR A 132 21.27 -7.43 -1.49
CA THR A 132 20.37 -6.52 -2.21
C THR A 132 20.57 -5.08 -1.72
N GLY A 133 20.86 -4.16 -2.65
CA GLY A 133 20.99 -2.73 -2.39
C GLY A 133 19.99 -1.92 -3.21
N ASN A 134 19.99 -0.59 -3.03
CA ASN A 134 19.08 0.35 -3.71
C ASN A 134 17.59 0.01 -3.51
N VAL A 135 17.22 -0.29 -2.28
CA VAL A 135 15.83 -0.61 -1.89
C VAL A 135 15.30 0.51 -1.01
N ASP A 136 14.05 0.94 -1.26
CA ASP A 136 13.42 2.03 -0.53
C ASP A 136 13.25 1.74 0.98
N PRO A 137 13.25 2.79 1.83
CA PRO A 137 13.02 2.67 3.28
C PRO A 137 11.70 1.98 3.64
N GLU A 138 10.66 2.18 2.83
CA GLU A 138 9.34 1.54 2.94
C GLU A 138 9.39 0.00 2.95
N ILE A 139 10.46 -0.59 2.42
CA ILE A 139 10.70 -2.05 2.41
C ILE A 139 11.77 -2.44 3.44
N THR A 140 12.79 -1.60 3.65
CA THR A 140 13.99 -1.98 4.42
C THR A 140 13.96 -1.60 5.89
N ALA A 141 13.25 -0.53 6.25
CA ALA A 141 13.37 0.11 7.56
C ALA A 141 12.02 0.43 8.23
N ILE A 142 10.92 0.45 7.48
CA ILE A 142 9.59 0.77 7.99
C ILE A 142 8.77 -0.52 8.06
N ALA A 143 8.42 -0.94 9.28
CA ALA A 143 7.48 -2.03 9.48
C ALA A 143 6.06 -1.46 9.49
N GLY A 144 5.22 -1.88 8.53
CA GLY A 144 3.84 -1.43 8.45
C GLY A 144 2.98 -2.26 7.48
N PRO A 145 1.68 -1.94 7.37
CA PRO A 145 0.77 -2.63 6.48
C PRO A 145 1.21 -2.61 5.00
N GLN A 146 0.96 -3.74 4.32
CA GLN A 146 1.03 -3.88 2.87
C GLN A 146 -0.37 -4.20 2.34
N LEU A 147 -0.83 -3.43 1.35
CA LEU A 147 -2.14 -3.64 0.71
C LEU A 147 -1.96 -4.38 -0.62
N VAL A 148 -2.92 -5.21 -0.99
CA VAL A 148 -2.98 -5.87 -2.31
C VAL A 148 -4.29 -5.47 -2.98
N VAL A 149 -4.23 -5.14 -4.26
CA VAL A 149 -5.38 -4.61 -5.01
C VAL A 149 -5.36 -5.04 -6.47
N PRO A 150 -6.50 -5.39 -7.09
CA PRO A 150 -6.53 -5.71 -8.51
C PRO A 150 -6.27 -4.48 -9.37
N VAL A 151 -5.21 -4.53 -10.19
CA VAL A 151 -4.86 -3.41 -11.08
C VAL A 151 -5.92 -3.20 -12.17
N SER A 152 -6.70 -4.24 -12.49
CA SER A 152 -7.81 -4.19 -13.44
C SER A 152 -8.94 -3.24 -13.00
N ASN A 153 -8.99 -2.85 -11.72
CA ASN A 153 -9.94 -1.87 -11.19
C ASN A 153 -9.25 -0.55 -10.83
N ALA A 154 -9.29 0.42 -11.76
CA ALA A 154 -8.64 1.72 -11.60
C ALA A 154 -9.07 2.48 -10.34
N ARG A 155 -10.33 2.36 -9.90
CA ARG A 155 -10.80 3.01 -8.66
C ARG A 155 -10.11 2.42 -7.44
N TYR A 156 -9.99 1.10 -7.38
CA TYR A 156 -9.35 0.43 -6.26
C TYR A 156 -7.85 0.68 -6.26
N ALA A 157 -7.19 0.60 -7.43
CA ALA A 157 -5.78 0.92 -7.58
C ALA A 157 -5.42 2.33 -7.07
N LEU A 158 -6.23 3.34 -7.44
CA LEU A 158 -6.05 4.72 -6.99
C LEU A 158 -6.32 4.87 -5.48
N ASN A 159 -7.37 4.24 -4.96
CA ASN A 159 -7.65 4.27 -3.53
C ASN A 159 -6.51 3.63 -2.73
N ALA A 160 -5.95 2.53 -3.22
CA ALA A 160 -4.83 1.84 -2.59
C ALA A 160 -3.56 2.69 -2.59
N ALA A 161 -3.23 3.33 -3.73
CA ALA A 161 -2.10 4.26 -3.80
C ALA A 161 -2.22 5.43 -2.81
N ASN A 162 -3.44 5.94 -2.61
CA ASN A 162 -3.70 7.01 -1.64
C ASN A 162 -3.82 6.52 -0.19
N ALA A 163 -3.90 5.21 0.05
CA ALA A 163 -4.08 4.63 1.38
C ALA A 163 -2.83 4.69 2.27
N ARG A 164 -1.73 5.30 1.79
CA ARG A 164 -0.56 5.60 2.64
C ARG A 164 -0.96 6.46 3.83
N TRP A 165 -1.96 7.33 3.70
CA TRP A 165 -2.46 8.17 4.79
C TRP A 165 -3.96 7.96 4.96
N GLY A 166 -4.37 7.49 6.14
CA GLY A 166 -5.76 7.16 6.43
C GLY A 166 -6.27 7.86 7.69
N SER A 167 -7.52 8.32 7.65
CA SER A 167 -8.23 8.86 8.83
C SER A 167 -8.51 7.75 9.83
N LEU A 168 -7.98 7.88 11.04
CA LEU A 168 -8.29 6.96 12.14
C LEU A 168 -9.73 7.15 12.60
N TYR A 169 -10.25 8.39 12.60
CA TYR A 169 -11.64 8.62 13.00
C TYR A 169 -12.61 7.94 12.04
N ASP A 170 -12.41 8.07 10.73
CA ASP A 170 -13.27 7.41 9.74
C ASP A 170 -13.15 5.89 9.83
N ALA A 171 -11.94 5.36 10.03
CA ALA A 171 -11.72 3.92 10.19
C ALA A 171 -12.45 3.37 11.42
N LEU A 172 -12.32 4.02 12.59
CA LEU A 172 -12.98 3.61 13.83
C LEU A 172 -14.50 3.80 13.76
N TYR A 173 -14.95 4.95 13.26
CA TYR A 173 -16.36 5.26 13.16
C TYR A 173 -17.05 4.32 12.16
N GLY A 174 -16.41 4.06 11.02
CA GLY A 174 -16.94 3.31 9.88
C GLY A 174 -16.84 1.79 9.99
N THR A 175 -16.20 1.23 11.01
CA THR A 175 -16.01 -0.22 11.22
C THR A 175 -16.68 -0.70 12.51
N ASP A 176 -16.61 -2.00 12.81
CA ASP A 176 -17.12 -2.62 14.03
C ASP A 176 -16.12 -2.61 15.20
N VAL A 177 -14.95 -1.96 15.05
CA VAL A 177 -13.98 -1.75 16.14
C VAL A 177 -14.62 -1.02 17.32
N ILE A 178 -15.43 -0.02 17.04
CA ILE A 178 -16.30 0.62 18.03
C ILE A 178 -17.65 -0.10 18.01
N ASP A 179 -18.01 -0.74 19.11
CA ASP A 179 -19.29 -1.43 19.25
C ASP A 179 -20.48 -0.47 19.09
N GLU A 180 -21.62 -1.02 18.67
CA GLU A 180 -22.84 -0.25 18.38
C GLU A 180 -23.85 -0.20 19.54
N GLN A 181 -23.46 -0.69 20.72
CA GLN A 181 -24.36 -0.77 21.88
C GLN A 181 -24.56 0.60 22.54
N ASP A 182 -25.49 0.67 23.49
CA ASP A 182 -25.79 1.86 24.32
C ASP A 182 -25.98 3.17 23.53
N GLY A 183 -26.60 3.06 22.35
CA GLY A 183 -26.90 4.20 21.49
C GLY A 183 -25.73 4.67 20.63
N ALA A 184 -24.65 3.89 20.49
CA ALA A 184 -23.51 4.17 19.62
C ALA A 184 -23.62 3.56 18.21
N ALA A 185 -24.82 3.13 17.80
CA ALA A 185 -25.07 2.57 16.47
C ALA A 185 -24.78 3.59 15.36
N ARG A 186 -24.27 3.10 14.22
CA ARG A 186 -24.12 3.91 13.00
C ARG A 186 -25.50 4.20 12.41
N GLY A 187 -25.61 5.32 11.71
CA GLY A 187 -26.85 5.76 11.08
C GLY A 187 -26.59 6.66 9.88
N PRO A 188 -27.65 7.15 9.23
CA PRO A 188 -27.53 8.03 8.06
C PRO A 188 -26.96 9.41 8.39
N SER A 189 -26.92 9.78 9.67
CA SER A 189 -26.32 11.01 10.19
C SER A 189 -25.26 10.68 11.24
N TYR A 190 -24.39 11.65 11.51
CA TYR A 190 -23.43 11.56 12.61
C TYR A 190 -24.14 11.29 13.94
N ASN A 191 -23.61 10.33 14.69
CA ASN A 191 -24.06 9.95 16.02
C ASN A 191 -23.00 10.45 17.03
N PRO A 192 -23.29 11.52 17.80
CA PRO A 192 -22.34 12.06 18.78
C PRO A 192 -21.93 11.06 19.87
N VAL A 193 -22.79 10.09 20.23
CA VAL A 193 -22.44 9.05 21.20
C VAL A 193 -21.32 8.17 20.66
N ARG A 194 -21.44 7.75 19.39
CA ARG A 194 -20.40 7.00 18.69
C ARG A 194 -19.13 7.83 18.49
N GLY A 195 -19.28 9.08 18.07
CA GLY A 195 -18.16 10.00 17.87
C GLY A 195 -17.31 10.19 19.12
N ARG A 196 -17.93 10.34 20.29
CA ARG A 196 -17.20 10.39 21.57
C ARG A 196 -16.43 9.11 21.88
N ARG A 197 -16.95 7.92 21.52
CA ARG A 197 -16.23 6.65 21.67
C ARG A 197 -15.02 6.58 20.74
N VAL A 198 -15.14 7.08 19.51
CA VAL A 198 -14.02 7.21 18.56
C VAL A 198 -12.94 8.13 19.13
N VAL A 199 -13.31 9.30 19.63
CA VAL A 199 -12.35 10.24 20.25
C VAL A 199 -11.67 9.61 21.46
N ALA A 200 -12.42 8.95 22.34
CA ALA A 200 -11.85 8.28 23.52
C ALA A 200 -10.87 7.16 23.15
N TYR A 201 -11.18 6.36 22.12
CA TYR A 201 -10.28 5.35 21.60
C TYR A 201 -9.00 5.99 21.06
N THR A 202 -9.12 7.05 20.27
CA THR A 202 -7.95 7.73 19.69
C THR A 202 -7.09 8.42 20.76
N VAL A 203 -7.68 9.00 21.80
CA VAL A 203 -6.93 9.54 22.94
C VAL A 203 -6.12 8.44 23.62
N ALA A 204 -6.73 7.29 23.91
CA ALA A 204 -6.02 6.16 24.51
C ALA A 204 -4.88 5.64 23.62
N PHE A 205 -5.09 5.64 22.29
CA PHE A 205 -4.04 5.32 21.32
C PHE A 205 -2.88 6.33 21.39
N LEU A 206 -3.14 7.64 21.36
CA LEU A 206 -2.11 8.68 21.43
C LEU A 206 -1.33 8.61 22.75
N ASP A 207 -2.02 8.44 23.88
CA ASP A 207 -1.40 8.27 25.20
C ASP A 207 -0.47 7.05 25.25
N GLN A 208 -0.76 6.02 24.47
CA GLN A 208 0.08 4.83 24.41
C GLN A 208 1.32 5.04 23.52
N VAL A 209 1.18 5.69 22.37
CA VAL A 209 2.23 5.69 21.32
C VAL A 209 3.06 6.96 21.26
N VAL A 210 2.54 8.08 21.73
CA VAL A 210 3.20 9.40 21.75
C VAL A 210 2.88 10.14 23.07
N PRO A 211 3.13 9.52 24.24
CA PRO A 211 2.67 10.02 25.53
C PRO A 211 3.14 11.43 25.83
N LEU A 212 2.31 12.21 26.52
CA LEU A 212 2.69 13.49 27.11
C LEU A 212 3.34 13.30 28.48
N ALA A 213 4.18 14.25 28.89
CA ALA A 213 4.74 14.26 30.22
C ALA A 213 3.68 14.66 31.28
N GLY A 214 3.14 13.66 31.97
CA GLY A 214 2.35 13.84 33.20
C GLY A 214 0.84 14.06 33.01
N ILE A 215 0.34 14.11 31.77
CA ILE A 215 -1.09 14.24 31.46
C ILE A 215 -1.50 13.33 30.29
N SER A 216 -2.81 13.17 30.09
CA SER A 216 -3.39 12.50 28.92
C SER A 216 -3.66 13.50 27.81
N HIS A 217 -3.59 13.08 26.55
CA HIS A 217 -4.09 13.84 25.40
C HIS A 217 -5.57 14.23 25.55
N GLY A 218 -6.35 13.48 26.33
CA GLY A 218 -7.76 13.77 26.60
C GLY A 218 -8.01 14.99 27.49
N THR A 219 -7.01 15.46 28.22
CA THR A 219 -7.09 16.67 29.08
C THR A 219 -6.38 17.87 28.48
N VAL A 220 -6.01 17.80 27.20
CA VAL A 220 -5.36 18.91 26.49
C VAL A 220 -6.41 19.91 26.04
N THR A 221 -6.11 21.19 26.24
CA THR A 221 -6.98 22.32 25.85
C THR A 221 -6.47 23.07 24.62
N GLY A 222 -5.26 22.76 24.16
CA GLY A 222 -4.68 23.31 22.95
C GLY A 222 -3.27 22.82 22.73
N TYR A 223 -2.81 22.94 21.50
CA TYR A 223 -1.44 22.61 21.13
C TYR A 223 -0.76 23.82 20.51
N THR A 224 0.53 23.96 20.77
CA THR A 224 1.41 24.96 20.16
C THR A 224 2.76 24.34 19.84
N VAL A 225 3.59 25.08 19.11
CA VAL A 225 4.99 24.80 18.88
C VAL A 225 5.80 25.96 19.43
N ALA A 226 6.75 25.68 20.31
CA ALA A 226 7.64 26.68 20.89
C ALA A 226 9.08 26.20 20.76
N GLU A 227 9.96 27.05 20.22
CA GLU A 227 11.38 26.71 20.01
C GLU A 227 11.56 25.38 19.26
N ASP A 228 10.75 25.17 18.21
CA ASP A 228 10.70 23.94 17.40
C ASP A 228 10.34 22.66 18.17
N ALA A 229 9.75 22.79 19.35
CA ALA A 229 9.25 21.68 20.17
C ALA A 229 7.72 21.67 20.27
N PHE A 230 7.16 20.46 20.33
CA PHE A 230 5.75 20.21 20.63
C PHE A 230 5.40 20.68 22.05
N VAL A 231 4.28 21.40 22.19
CA VAL A 231 3.74 21.81 23.49
C VAL A 231 2.23 21.57 23.55
N ALA A 232 1.78 20.87 24.59
CA ALA A 232 0.36 20.71 24.92
C ALA A 232 0.00 21.56 26.15
N GLY A 233 -1.09 22.33 26.09
CA GLY A 233 -1.65 23.03 27.24
C GLY A 233 -2.64 22.15 28.01
N GLY A 234 -2.44 21.99 29.31
CA GLY A 234 -3.32 21.23 30.19
C GLY A 234 -4.48 22.06 30.78
N GLU A 235 -5.52 21.40 31.27
CA GLU A 235 -6.59 22.04 32.06
C GLU A 235 -6.08 22.67 33.37
N ASP A 236 -4.91 22.24 33.85
CA ASP A 236 -4.21 22.80 35.01
C ASP A 236 -3.52 24.14 34.71
N GLY A 237 -3.56 24.59 33.45
CA GLY A 237 -2.92 25.82 32.97
C GLY A 237 -1.42 25.69 32.71
N ASN A 238 -0.84 24.49 32.84
CA ASN A 238 0.58 24.24 32.58
C ASN A 238 0.83 23.76 31.14
N SER A 239 2.09 23.82 30.74
CA SER A 239 2.57 23.29 29.46
C SER A 239 3.25 21.94 29.64
N HIS A 240 2.90 20.99 28.78
CA HIS A 240 3.36 19.61 28.82
C HIS A 240 4.02 19.25 27.48
N PRO A 241 5.30 18.86 27.47
CA PRO A 241 5.93 18.32 26.27
C PRO A 241 5.50 16.86 26.04
N LEU A 242 5.91 16.31 24.90
CA LEU A 242 5.99 14.85 24.72
C LEU A 242 6.96 14.25 25.75
N ALA A 243 6.67 13.03 26.22
CA ALA A 243 7.58 12.30 27.10
C ALA A 243 8.91 11.97 26.39
N ASP A 244 8.85 11.71 25.07
CA ASP A 244 10.02 11.69 24.19
C ASP A 244 9.91 12.81 23.13
N PRO A 245 10.69 13.90 23.28
CA PRO A 245 10.69 15.00 22.32
C PRO A 245 11.07 14.59 20.88
N ALA A 246 11.82 13.50 20.68
CA ALA A 246 12.23 13.04 19.36
C ALA A 246 11.07 12.48 18.51
N GLN A 247 9.90 12.27 19.14
CA GLN A 247 8.68 11.87 18.45
C GLN A 247 8.02 13.03 17.70
N PHE A 248 8.42 14.28 17.93
CA PHE A 248 7.93 15.41 17.13
C PHE A 248 8.67 15.48 15.78
N ALA A 249 7.91 15.44 14.69
CA ALA A 249 8.45 15.42 13.32
C ALA A 249 8.13 16.69 12.52
N GLY A 250 7.22 17.55 12.99
CA GLY A 250 6.93 18.84 12.36
C GLY A 250 5.49 19.30 12.59
N TYR A 251 5.10 20.37 11.91
CA TYR A 251 3.75 20.93 12.00
C TYR A 251 3.35 21.67 10.71
N ARG A 252 2.04 21.92 10.56
CA ARG A 252 1.46 22.76 9.50
C ARG A 252 0.72 23.94 10.12
N GLY A 253 0.78 25.10 9.49
CA GLY A 253 0.17 26.34 9.99
C GLY A 253 1.17 27.19 10.78
N SER A 254 0.68 28.04 11.67
CA SER A 254 1.55 28.86 12.54
C SER A 254 1.88 28.10 13.83
N ALA A 255 3.05 28.36 14.40
CA ALA A 255 3.50 27.70 15.63
C ALA A 255 2.54 27.94 16.83
N GLY A 256 1.95 29.14 16.94
CA GLY A 256 1.02 29.46 18.02
C GLY A 256 -0.39 28.89 17.86
N THR A 257 -0.80 28.53 16.64
CA THR A 257 -2.10 27.93 16.33
C THR A 257 -1.92 26.92 15.19
N PRO A 258 -1.27 25.77 15.44
CA PRO A 258 -1.00 24.79 14.41
C PRO A 258 -2.31 24.19 13.89
N GLN A 259 -2.36 23.94 12.58
CA GLN A 259 -3.45 23.22 11.92
C GLN A 259 -3.22 21.71 11.94
N ALA A 260 -1.96 21.30 12.08
CA ALA A 260 -1.60 19.92 12.27
C ALA A 260 -0.25 19.78 12.98
N LEU A 261 -0.09 18.70 13.73
CA LEU A 261 1.17 18.29 14.36
C LEU A 261 1.53 16.91 13.85
N LEU A 262 2.71 16.80 13.27
CA LEU A 262 3.25 15.56 12.78
C LEU A 262 4.14 14.95 13.85
N LEU A 263 3.81 13.72 14.22
CA LEU A 263 4.51 12.90 15.19
C LEU A 263 5.03 11.64 14.49
N ARG A 264 5.94 10.93 15.16
CA ARG A 264 6.50 9.67 14.66
C ARG A 264 6.71 8.68 15.80
N ASN A 265 6.24 7.45 15.60
CA ASN A 265 6.50 6.33 16.48
C ASN A 265 6.84 5.08 15.65
N HIS A 266 7.90 4.35 16.02
CA HIS A 266 8.39 3.18 15.26
C HIS A 266 8.52 3.42 13.74
N SER A 267 9.04 4.58 13.35
CA SER A 267 9.19 5.05 11.95
C SER A 267 7.88 5.31 11.18
N LEU A 268 6.71 5.17 11.80
CA LEU A 268 5.42 5.51 11.23
C LEU A 268 4.96 6.88 11.73
N HIS A 269 4.42 7.69 10.82
CA HIS A 269 3.93 9.02 11.15
C HIS A 269 2.47 9.04 11.62
N ILE A 270 2.18 10.01 12.48
CA ILE A 270 0.86 10.28 13.05
C ILE A 270 0.62 11.79 12.95
N GLU A 271 -0.42 12.23 12.25
CA GLU A 271 -0.79 13.65 12.16
C GLU A 271 -2.02 13.93 13.03
N ILE A 272 -1.87 14.75 14.07
CA ILE A 272 -3.02 15.29 14.82
C ILE A 272 -3.54 16.50 14.05
N VAL A 273 -4.79 16.45 13.58
CA VAL A 273 -5.40 17.53 12.79
C VAL A 273 -6.26 18.42 13.69
N ILE A 274 -6.03 19.72 13.61
CA ILE A 274 -6.64 20.73 14.48
C ILE A 274 -7.45 21.70 13.61
N ASP A 275 -8.77 21.70 13.80
CA ASP A 275 -9.67 22.63 13.12
C ASP A 275 -10.87 22.97 14.02
N PRO A 276 -10.91 24.16 14.64
CA PRO A 276 -12.02 24.58 15.49
C PRO A 276 -13.33 24.82 14.71
N ALA A 277 -13.27 24.98 13.38
CA ALA A 277 -14.46 25.15 12.56
C ALA A 277 -15.10 23.81 12.16
N HIS A 278 -14.36 22.70 12.29
CA HIS A 278 -14.88 21.36 12.01
C HIS A 278 -15.88 20.93 13.10
N PRO A 279 -17.02 20.29 12.76
CA PRO A 279 -18.04 19.90 13.77
C PRO A 279 -17.48 19.07 14.93
N VAL A 280 -16.57 18.12 14.64
CA VAL A 280 -15.91 17.31 15.68
C VAL A 280 -14.89 18.14 16.46
N GLY A 281 -14.15 19.02 15.78
CA GLY A 281 -13.15 19.89 16.43
C GLY A 281 -13.79 20.90 17.36
N ALA A 282 -14.95 21.46 17.00
CA ALA A 282 -15.72 22.38 17.83
C ALA A 282 -16.21 21.76 19.16
N GLU A 283 -16.33 20.43 19.24
CA GLU A 283 -16.66 19.70 20.47
C GLU A 283 -15.42 19.26 21.26
N SER A 284 -14.22 19.39 20.69
CA SER A 284 -12.94 19.02 21.30
C SER A 284 -12.29 20.22 22.00
N ALA A 285 -11.87 20.05 23.26
CA ALA A 285 -11.20 21.12 24.01
C ALA A 285 -9.94 21.63 23.28
N ALA A 286 -9.15 20.72 22.70
CA ALA A 286 -7.97 21.04 21.90
C ALA A 286 -8.25 21.28 20.40
N SER A 287 -9.53 21.36 20.00
CA SER A 287 -9.95 21.51 18.60
C SER A 287 -9.50 20.40 17.64
N VAL A 288 -9.16 19.21 18.18
CA VAL A 288 -8.76 18.05 17.38
C VAL A 288 -9.96 17.51 16.62
N CYS A 289 -9.87 17.46 15.30
CA CYS A 289 -10.95 17.00 14.42
C CYS A 289 -10.69 15.64 13.78
N ASP A 290 -9.42 15.18 13.71
CA ASP A 290 -9.02 13.86 13.23
C ASP A 290 -7.59 13.51 13.67
N VAL A 291 -7.22 12.24 13.52
CA VAL A 291 -5.84 11.75 13.56
C VAL A 291 -5.58 10.95 12.28
N ILE A 292 -4.61 11.37 11.48
CA ILE A 292 -4.23 10.67 10.25
C ILE A 292 -3.04 9.76 10.55
N LEU A 293 -3.16 8.48 10.17
CA LEU A 293 -2.10 7.50 10.32
C LEU A 293 -1.41 7.23 8.99
N GLU A 294 -0.08 7.21 9.01
CA GLU A 294 0.68 6.55 7.95
C GLU A 294 0.41 5.03 8.03
N SER A 295 -0.16 4.47 6.96
CA SER A 295 -0.84 3.16 6.97
C SER A 295 -0.31 2.21 5.90
N ALA A 296 -0.86 2.22 4.67
CA ALA A 296 -0.39 1.32 3.62
C ALA A 296 0.98 1.77 3.08
N ILE A 297 2.05 1.29 3.72
CA ILE A 297 3.44 1.68 3.43
C ILE A 297 3.83 1.20 2.03
N THR A 298 3.37 0.00 1.68
CA THR A 298 3.53 -0.55 0.33
C THR A 298 2.21 -1.09 -0.21
N VAL A 299 2.09 -1.09 -1.55
CA VAL A 299 0.90 -1.59 -2.26
C VAL A 299 1.35 -2.50 -3.39
N ILE A 300 0.80 -3.70 -3.46
CA ILE A 300 0.91 -4.61 -4.60
C ILE A 300 -0.26 -4.34 -5.55
N GLN A 301 0.05 -3.79 -6.72
CA GLN A 301 -0.89 -3.64 -7.84
C GLN A 301 -0.90 -4.96 -8.60
N ASP A 302 -1.92 -5.77 -8.34
CA ASP A 302 -1.95 -7.18 -8.67
C ASP A 302 -2.46 -7.44 -10.10
N CYS A 303 -1.78 -8.37 -10.78
CA CYS A 303 -2.08 -8.87 -12.12
C CYS A 303 -2.35 -10.40 -12.13
N GLU A 304 -2.35 -11.05 -10.96
CA GLU A 304 -2.40 -12.51 -10.82
C GLU A 304 -3.78 -13.01 -10.38
N ASP A 305 -4.04 -13.09 -9.08
CA ASP A 305 -5.17 -13.86 -8.55
C ASP A 305 -6.42 -13.00 -8.27
N SER A 306 -6.28 -11.68 -8.15
CA SER A 306 -7.41 -10.80 -7.80
C SER A 306 -8.11 -10.12 -8.98
N VAL A 307 -7.61 -10.31 -10.22
CA VAL A 307 -8.04 -9.58 -11.43
C VAL A 307 -9.23 -10.16 -12.17
#